data_AF-X6LEJ2-F1
#
_entry.id   AF-X6LEJ2-F1
#
_cell.length_a   1.000
_cell.length_b   1.000
_cell.length_c   1.000
_cell.angle_alpha   90.00
_cell.angle_beta   90.00
_cell.angle_gamma   90.00
#
_symmetry.space_group_name_H-M   'P 1'
#
loop_
_entity.id
_entity.type
_entity.pdbx_description
1 polymer ?
#
loop_
_entity_poly.entity_id
_entity_poly.type
_entity_poly.pdbx_seq_one_letter_code
_entity_poly.pdbx_strand_id
1 'polypeptide(L)'
;QDSKPFGIIERWKQAIQFSKDPTIWVVLLLDEIGLAERSIHSPLNVLYHLLEHPEITFIGLSNWPLDAAKMNRVIMCKIPSVVRIDLGNIVKNMCQNKQKDLNPIERMTLKNDIEVLVHVFNRLSGTKTVRSLTFGETNVLGNRDFYALIRHYLEKRQSLHESFEGMMRNLGGYKGKEYQSSLTNILQKMSGLRIEQVLEKMNTWGALQCIKANLNDIRCRHCLLICEKQHSWQLLLDHDILPYSDVVFLFESQFPADLIATTNYDYLHKVINCMETGRTVVLFNLKAIHECLYDMLNQRYQIDRQGYY
;
A
#
# COMPACT_ATOMS: atom_id res chain seq x y z
N GLN A 1 6.53 -9.49 -15.07
CA GLN A 1 7.82 -9.65 -15.82
C GLN A 1 7.68 -10.62 -16.99
N ASP A 2 6.70 -11.53 -16.96
CA ASP A 2 6.41 -12.47 -18.06
C ASP A 2 5.27 -12.00 -18.99
N SER A 3 5.05 -10.68 -19.08
CA SER A 3 3.98 -10.13 -19.93
C SER A 3 4.27 -10.40 -21.39
N LYS A 4 3.30 -10.99 -22.10
CA LYS A 4 3.41 -11.34 -23.52
C LYS A 4 2.69 -10.31 -24.39
N PRO A 5 3.21 -10.01 -25.59
CA PRO A 5 2.57 -9.05 -26.50
C PRO A 5 1.11 -9.40 -26.84
N PHE A 6 0.79 -10.70 -26.92
CA PHE A 6 -0.54 -11.20 -27.21
C PHE A 6 -1.61 -10.69 -26.23
N GLY A 7 -1.29 -10.57 -24.93
CA GLY A 7 -2.24 -10.08 -23.93
C GLY A 7 -2.66 -8.63 -24.19
N ILE A 8 -1.73 -7.78 -24.66
CA ILE A 8 -2.04 -6.39 -25.03
C ILE A 8 -2.95 -6.37 -26.27
N ILE A 9 -2.65 -7.19 -27.28
CA ILE A 9 -3.45 -7.28 -28.52
C ILE A 9 -4.88 -7.70 -28.21
N GLU A 10 -5.07 -8.74 -27.40
CA GLU A 10 -6.41 -9.23 -27.07
C GLU A 10 -7.24 -8.17 -26.34
N ARG A 11 -6.66 -7.51 -25.34
CA ARG A 11 -7.34 -6.44 -24.60
C ARG A 11 -7.65 -5.23 -25.48
N TRP A 12 -6.74 -4.88 -26.40
CA TRP A 12 -6.98 -3.82 -27.38
C TRP A 12 -8.14 -4.16 -28.32
N LYS A 13 -8.15 -5.38 -28.87
CA LYS A 13 -9.26 -5.86 -29.73
C LYS A 13 -10.58 -5.90 -28.98
N GLN A 14 -10.57 -6.35 -27.72
CA GLN A 14 -11.75 -6.35 -26.87
C GLN A 14 -12.28 -4.93 -26.66
N ALA A 15 -11.40 -3.96 -26.41
CA ALA A 15 -11.78 -2.55 -26.27
C ALA A 15 -12.37 -1.97 -27.58
N ILE A 16 -11.80 -2.28 -28.75
CA ILE A 16 -12.37 -1.88 -30.05
C ILE A 16 -13.78 -2.45 -30.24
N GLN A 17 -14.08 -3.67 -29.77
CA GLN A 17 -15.42 -4.21 -29.88
C GLN A 17 -16.45 -3.38 -29.12
N PHE A 18 -16.09 -2.86 -27.95
CA PHE A 18 -16.95 -1.96 -27.18
C PHE A 18 -17.08 -0.57 -27.81
N SER A 19 -16.07 -0.09 -28.55
CA SER A 19 -16.11 1.24 -29.19
C SER A 19 -17.00 1.31 -30.43
N LYS A 20 -17.57 0.17 -30.86
CA LYS A 20 -18.57 0.12 -31.93
C LYS A 20 -19.91 0.72 -31.53
N ASP A 21 -20.19 0.78 -30.23
CA ASP A 21 -21.36 1.47 -29.70
C ASP A 21 -21.06 2.97 -29.62
N PRO A 22 -21.76 3.83 -30.40
CA PRO A 22 -21.49 5.27 -30.43
C PRO A 22 -21.85 5.98 -29.11
N THR A 23 -22.52 5.31 -28.18
CA THR A 23 -22.86 5.86 -26.86
C THR A 23 -21.76 5.65 -25.82
N ILE A 24 -20.76 4.81 -26.11
CA ILE A 24 -19.73 4.38 -25.17
C ILE A 24 -18.37 4.95 -25.55
N TRP A 25 -17.75 5.66 -24.61
CA TRP A 25 -16.37 6.09 -24.73
C TRP A 25 -15.44 5.05 -24.12
N VAL A 26 -14.65 4.38 -24.96
CA VAL A 26 -13.76 3.30 -24.52
C VAL A 26 -12.35 3.83 -24.27
N VAL A 27 -11.82 3.48 -23.10
CA VAL A 27 -10.45 3.76 -22.69
C VAL A 27 -9.76 2.45 -22.30
N LEU A 28 -8.63 2.14 -22.92
CA LEU A 28 -7.76 1.06 -22.48
C LEU A 28 -6.75 1.59 -21.46
N LEU A 29 -6.86 1.11 -20.22
CA LEU A 29 -5.92 1.38 -19.14
C LEU A 29 -4.92 0.22 -19.00
N LEU A 30 -3.63 0.51 -19.15
CA LEU A 30 -2.55 -0.43 -18.80
C LEU A 30 -1.84 0.07 -17.55
N ASP A 31 -2.04 -0.61 -16.43
CA ASP A 31 -1.35 -0.33 -15.17
C ASP A 31 0.04 -0.99 -15.11
N GLU A 32 0.96 -0.35 -14.40
CA GLU A 32 2.36 -0.75 -14.25
C GLU A 32 3.08 -1.07 -15.58
N ILE A 33 2.78 -0.32 -16.65
CA ILE A 33 3.29 -0.61 -18.01
C ILE A 33 4.82 -0.61 -18.09
N GLY A 34 5.51 0.14 -17.22
CA GLY A 34 6.98 0.14 -17.15
C GLY A 34 7.60 -1.20 -16.71
N LEU A 35 6.85 -2.07 -16.04
CA LEU A 35 7.33 -3.44 -15.75
C LEU A 35 7.41 -4.29 -17.02
N ALA A 36 6.56 -4.01 -18.00
CA ALA A 36 6.51 -4.72 -19.27
C ALA A 36 7.71 -4.38 -20.18
N GLU A 37 8.34 -3.22 -20.00
CA GLU A 37 9.59 -2.83 -20.68
C GLU A 37 10.76 -3.75 -20.30
N ARG A 38 10.76 -4.30 -19.08
CA ARG A 38 11.78 -5.24 -18.59
C ARG A 38 11.49 -6.70 -18.94
N SER A 39 10.40 -6.97 -19.67
CA SER A 39 10.03 -8.34 -20.02
C SER A 39 10.89 -8.86 -21.17
N ILE A 40 11.31 -10.12 -21.06
CA ILE A 40 12.02 -10.84 -22.14
C ILE A 40 11.21 -10.99 -23.43
N HIS A 41 9.88 -10.86 -23.35
CA HIS A 41 8.97 -11.03 -24.48
C HIS A 41 8.70 -9.74 -25.25
N SER A 42 9.30 -8.62 -24.85
CA SER A 42 9.15 -7.29 -25.47
C SER A 42 7.69 -6.94 -25.82
N PRO A 43 6.74 -7.07 -24.87
CA PRO A 43 5.31 -6.89 -25.13
C PRO A 43 4.95 -5.53 -25.69
N LEU A 44 5.72 -4.50 -25.33
CA LEU A 44 5.48 -3.11 -25.72
C LEU A 44 5.87 -2.80 -27.17
N ASN A 45 6.54 -3.70 -27.89
CA ASN A 45 6.80 -3.52 -29.32
C ASN A 45 5.51 -3.48 -30.13
N VAL A 46 4.48 -4.20 -29.69
CA VAL A 46 3.17 -4.15 -30.34
C VAL A 46 2.47 -2.81 -30.12
N LEU A 47 2.68 -2.21 -28.95
CA LEU A 47 2.09 -0.91 -28.61
C LEU A 47 2.58 0.18 -29.57
N TYR A 48 3.81 0.05 -30.09
CA TYR A 48 4.32 0.92 -31.16
C TYR A 48 3.32 0.99 -32.33
N HIS A 49 2.95 -0.14 -32.91
CA HIS A 49 2.02 -0.20 -34.04
C HIS A 49 0.62 0.26 -33.68
N LEU A 50 0.13 -0.07 -32.49
CA LEU A 50 -1.22 0.30 -32.05
C LEU A 50 -1.38 1.82 -31.82
N LEU A 51 -0.30 2.52 -31.44
CA LEU A 51 -0.32 3.95 -31.17
C LEU A 51 -0.07 4.85 -32.39
N GLU A 52 0.29 4.30 -33.56
CA GLU A 52 0.44 5.11 -34.79
C GLU A 52 -0.92 5.63 -35.29
N HIS A 53 -1.93 4.77 -35.23
CA HIS A 53 -3.30 5.07 -35.62
C HIS A 53 -4.24 4.57 -34.52
N PRO A 54 -4.32 5.27 -33.37
CA PRO A 54 -5.08 4.79 -32.23
C PRO A 54 -6.58 4.81 -32.55
N GLU A 55 -7.19 3.63 -32.64
CA GLU A 55 -8.64 3.45 -32.82
C GLU A 55 -9.42 3.71 -31.52
N ILE A 56 -8.75 3.64 -30.37
CA ILE A 56 -9.32 3.81 -29.03
C ILE A 56 -8.42 4.71 -28.19
N THR A 57 -8.99 5.30 -27.12
CA THR A 57 -8.21 6.07 -26.17
C THR A 57 -7.36 5.14 -25.30
N PHE A 58 -6.10 5.51 -25.08
CA PHE A 58 -5.13 4.73 -24.32
C PHE A 58 -4.56 5.54 -23.15
N ILE A 59 -4.49 4.92 -21.96
CA ILE A 59 -3.83 5.47 -20.77
C ILE A 59 -2.87 4.40 -20.22
N GLY A 60 -1.59 4.76 -20.07
CA GLY A 60 -0.59 3.93 -19.41
C GLY A 60 -0.17 4.54 -18.08
N LEU A 61 -0.22 3.76 -16.99
CA LEU A 61 0.31 4.15 -15.69
C LEU A 61 1.63 3.42 -15.44
N SER A 62 2.64 4.15 -14.97
CA SER A 62 3.95 3.56 -14.71
C SER A 62 4.71 4.30 -13.64
N ASN A 63 5.38 3.54 -12.77
CA ASN A 63 6.39 4.07 -11.86
C ASN A 63 7.77 4.27 -12.52
N TRP A 64 7.97 3.70 -13.72
CA TRP A 64 9.23 3.75 -14.47
C TRP A 64 9.04 4.42 -15.83
N PRO A 65 10.00 5.23 -16.30
CA PRO A 65 9.93 5.76 -17.66
C PRO A 65 9.99 4.63 -18.68
N LEU A 66 9.25 4.79 -19.79
CA LEU A 66 9.37 3.94 -20.96
C LEU A 66 10.45 4.47 -21.89
N ASP A 67 10.81 3.71 -22.93
CA ASP A 67 11.75 4.16 -23.94
C ASP A 67 11.27 5.41 -24.71
N ALA A 68 12.21 6.15 -25.30
CA ALA A 68 11.87 7.39 -26.01
C ALA A 68 10.93 7.15 -27.21
N ALA A 69 11.05 6.00 -27.88
CA ALA A 69 10.26 5.68 -29.07
C ALA A 69 8.76 5.56 -28.76
N LYS A 70 8.40 4.94 -27.63
CA LYS A 70 7.01 4.83 -27.15
C LYS A 70 6.53 6.16 -26.56
N MET A 71 7.40 6.85 -25.81
CA MET A 71 7.06 8.12 -25.17
C MET A 71 6.76 9.25 -26.16
N ASN A 72 7.36 9.24 -27.36
CA ASN A 72 7.08 10.23 -28.41
C ASN A 72 5.66 10.15 -28.99
N ARG A 73 4.89 9.09 -28.70
CA ARG A 73 3.55 8.84 -29.24
C ARG A 73 2.43 9.08 -28.23
N VAL A 74 2.80 9.43 -27.01
CA VAL A 74 1.87 9.66 -25.92
C VAL A 74 2.13 11.01 -25.29
N ILE A 75 1.10 11.60 -24.69
CA ILE A 75 1.28 12.77 -23.84
C ILE A 75 1.80 12.26 -22.49
N MET A 76 3.08 12.51 -22.21
CA MET A 76 3.67 12.15 -20.92
C MET A 76 3.26 13.16 -19.85
N CYS A 77 2.52 12.69 -18.84
CA CYS A 77 2.40 13.39 -17.57
C CYS A 77 3.35 12.74 -16.55
N LYS A 78 4.38 13.47 -16.12
CA LYS A 78 5.25 13.02 -15.03
C LYS A 78 4.83 13.68 -13.73
N ILE A 79 4.40 12.87 -12.78
CA ILE A 79 4.13 13.32 -11.41
C ILE A 79 5.45 13.18 -10.63
N PRO A 80 6.09 14.28 -10.21
CA PRO A 80 7.30 14.20 -9.41
C PRO A 80 7.00 13.55 -8.06
N SER A 81 8.03 13.00 -7.42
CA SER A 81 7.89 12.57 -6.03
C SER A 81 7.45 13.75 -5.17
N VAL A 82 6.52 13.49 -4.26
CA VAL A 82 5.93 14.51 -3.39
C VAL A 82 7.05 15.22 -2.62
N VAL A 83 7.21 16.52 -2.87
CA VAL A 83 8.24 17.32 -2.20
C VAL A 83 7.75 17.65 -0.79
N ARG A 84 8.66 17.98 0.13
CA ARG A 84 8.34 18.32 1.53
C ARG A 84 7.23 19.38 1.66
N ILE A 85 7.23 20.36 0.77
CA ILE A 85 6.24 21.45 0.75
C ILE A 85 4.84 20.90 0.43
N ASP A 86 4.75 19.93 -0.48
CA ASP A 86 3.51 19.33 -0.91
C ASP A 86 2.90 18.46 0.20
N LEU A 87 3.72 17.75 0.99
CA LEU A 87 3.23 17.00 2.15
C LEU A 87 2.49 17.92 3.13
N GLY A 88 3.06 19.09 3.45
CA GLY A 88 2.41 20.06 4.32
C GLY A 88 1.06 20.54 3.76
N ASN A 89 0.97 20.78 2.45
CA ASN A 89 -0.27 21.21 1.80
C ASN A 89 -1.32 20.09 1.75
N ILE A 90 -0.90 18.85 1.46
CA ILE A 90 -1.77 17.68 1.50
C ILE A 90 -2.39 17.53 2.89
N VAL A 91 -1.58 17.62 3.95
CA VAL A 91 -2.12 17.50 5.30
C VAL A 91 -3.05 18.66 5.65
N LYS A 92 -2.72 19.91 5.27
CA LYS A 92 -3.63 21.05 5.46
C LYS A 92 -5.00 20.78 4.83
N ASN A 93 -5.04 20.24 3.61
CA ASN A 93 -6.29 19.88 2.95
C ASN A 93 -7.02 18.72 3.67
N MET A 94 -6.30 17.68 4.11
CA MET A 94 -6.88 16.61 4.94
C MET A 94 -7.50 17.15 6.24
N CYS A 95 -6.92 18.21 6.81
CA CYS A 95 -7.39 18.82 8.04
C CYS A 95 -8.58 19.75 7.86
N GLN A 96 -8.64 20.52 6.77
CA GLN A 96 -9.75 21.45 6.51
C GLN A 96 -11.12 20.77 6.61
N ASN A 97 -11.21 19.52 6.15
CA ASN A 97 -12.44 18.73 6.24
C ASN A 97 -12.82 18.36 7.68
N LYS A 98 -11.86 18.25 8.60
CA LYS A 98 -12.07 17.82 10.00
C LYS A 98 -11.98 18.95 11.03
N GLN A 99 -11.45 20.12 10.66
CA GLN A 99 -11.29 21.27 11.56
C GLN A 99 -12.58 22.05 11.84
N LYS A 100 -13.66 21.79 11.09
CA LYS A 100 -14.96 22.45 11.29
C LYS A 100 -15.54 22.19 12.68
N ASP A 101 -15.21 21.05 13.28
CA ASP A 101 -15.76 20.61 14.57
C ASP A 101 -14.80 20.84 15.76
N LEU A 102 -13.64 21.47 15.53
CA LEU A 102 -12.61 21.66 16.57
C LEU A 102 -12.71 23.05 17.23
N ASN A 103 -12.30 23.16 18.48
CA ASN A 103 -12.13 24.46 19.12
C ASN A 103 -10.79 25.13 18.68
N PRO A 104 -10.58 26.43 18.93
CA PRO A 104 -9.36 27.13 18.49
C PRO A 104 -8.05 26.53 19.02
N ILE A 105 -8.06 26.00 20.25
CA ILE A 105 -6.87 25.43 20.91
C ILE A 105 -6.52 24.10 20.26
N GLU A 106 -7.50 23.21 20.08
CA GLU A 106 -7.34 21.92 19.39
C GLU A 106 -6.83 22.10 17.97
N ARG A 107 -7.32 23.11 17.24
CA ARG A 107 -6.82 23.44 15.91
C ARG A 107 -5.34 23.82 15.93
N MET A 108 -4.91 24.59 16.93
CA MET A 108 -3.52 25.02 17.06
C MET A 108 -2.61 23.85 17.43
N THR A 109 -3.00 23.02 18.40
CA THR A 109 -2.27 21.81 18.80
C THR A 109 -2.13 20.84 17.63
N LEU A 110 -3.23 20.55 16.92
CA LEU A 110 -3.22 19.65 15.78
C LEU A 110 -2.29 20.15 14.67
N LYS A 111 -2.28 21.46 14.40
CA LYS A 111 -1.38 22.04 13.41
C LYS A 111 0.09 21.83 13.78
N ASN A 112 0.46 22.06 15.04
CA ASN A 112 1.82 21.83 15.53
C ASN A 112 2.19 20.34 15.43
N ASP A 113 1.29 19.44 15.83
CA ASP A 113 1.50 17.99 15.77
C ASP A 113 1.73 17.53 14.32
N ILE A 114 0.99 18.08 13.36
CA ILE A 114 1.18 17.78 11.94
C ILE A 114 2.54 18.22 11.42
N GLU A 115 2.98 19.43 11.78
CA GLU A 115 4.29 19.93 11.37
C GLU A 115 5.42 19.03 11.90
N VAL A 116 5.26 18.57 13.15
CA VAL A 116 6.14 17.57 13.76
C VAL A 116 6.08 16.24 12.99
N LEU A 117 4.90 15.70 12.67
CA LEU A 117 4.74 14.45 11.92
C LEU A 117 5.37 14.51 10.53
N VAL A 118 5.19 15.63 9.81
CA VAL A 118 5.86 15.89 8.52
C VAL A 118 7.38 15.88 8.69
N HIS A 119 7.89 16.53 9.74
CA HIS A 119 9.33 16.53 10.03
C HIS A 119 9.85 15.12 10.35
N VAL A 120 9.15 14.35 11.19
CA VAL A 120 9.48 12.97 11.54
C VAL A 120 9.58 12.10 10.29
N PHE A 121 8.53 12.10 9.46
CA PHE A 121 8.49 11.31 8.23
C PHE A 121 9.61 11.68 7.26
N ASN A 122 9.87 12.98 7.07
CA ASN A 122 10.92 13.45 6.18
C ASN A 122 12.33 13.05 6.65
N ARG A 123 12.58 13.12 7.97
CA ARG A 123 13.87 12.73 8.55
C ARG A 123 14.10 11.23 8.43
N LEU A 124 13.06 10.42 8.68
CA LEU A 124 13.14 8.96 8.56
C LEU A 124 13.27 8.50 7.11
N SER A 125 12.54 9.11 6.19
CA SER A 125 12.63 8.77 4.76
C SER A 125 14.02 9.05 4.19
N GLY A 126 14.78 9.97 4.78
CA GLY A 126 16.18 10.24 4.42
C GLY A 126 17.19 9.25 5.02
N THR A 127 16.77 8.34 5.90
CA THR A 127 17.68 7.34 6.47
C THR A 127 18.00 6.28 5.42
N LYS A 128 19.27 6.19 5.03
CA LYS A 128 19.74 5.10 4.19
C LYS A 128 19.68 3.83 5.04
N THR A 129 18.94 2.83 4.58
CA THR A 129 18.96 1.50 5.21
C THR A 129 19.94 0.62 4.45
N VAL A 130 21.08 0.31 5.06
CA VAL A 130 22.04 -0.64 4.46
C VAL A 130 21.39 -2.03 4.40
N ARG A 131 21.37 -2.62 3.19
CA ARG A 131 21.19 -4.04 2.86
C ARG A 131 20.64 -4.94 3.99
N SER A 132 19.34 -5.24 4.01
CA SER A 132 18.86 -6.45 4.73
C SER A 132 17.51 -7.03 4.31
N LEU A 133 16.71 -6.40 3.46
CA LEU A 133 15.54 -7.04 2.85
C LEU A 133 15.56 -6.70 1.35
N THR A 134 15.93 -7.67 0.54
CA THR A 134 16.15 -7.57 -0.91
C THR A 134 14.89 -7.14 -1.67
N PHE A 135 14.94 -6.08 -2.50
CA PHE A 135 14.32 -5.93 -3.84
C PHE A 135 14.66 -4.56 -4.49
N GLY A 136 15.96 -4.23 -4.58
CA GLY A 136 16.44 -2.98 -5.19
C GLY A 136 16.60 -1.83 -4.19
N GLU A 137 17.34 -0.80 -4.59
CA GLU A 137 17.56 0.38 -3.75
C GLU A 137 16.26 1.19 -3.58
N THR A 138 16.14 1.79 -2.39
CA THR A 138 15.39 3.02 -2.04
C THR A 138 14.00 2.86 -1.39
N ASN A 139 13.97 3.28 -0.12
CA ASN A 139 12.83 3.72 0.71
C ASN A 139 11.97 2.63 1.38
N VAL A 140 12.29 2.35 2.65
CA VAL A 140 11.46 1.57 3.60
C VAL A 140 10.08 2.22 3.85
N LEU A 141 9.98 3.54 3.65
CA LEU A 141 8.76 4.31 3.86
C LEU A 141 8.25 4.89 2.54
N GLY A 142 6.96 4.71 2.28
CA GLY A 142 6.23 5.32 1.18
C GLY A 142 5.24 6.39 1.65
N ASN A 143 4.71 7.17 0.68
CA ASN A 143 3.71 8.20 0.98
C ASN A 143 2.43 7.64 1.61
N ARG A 144 2.10 6.37 1.37
CA ARG A 144 0.95 5.72 2.02
C ARG A 144 1.15 5.52 3.53
N ASP A 145 2.39 5.29 3.98
CA ASP A 145 2.72 5.23 5.41
C ASP A 145 2.48 6.60 6.05
N PHE A 146 2.89 7.66 5.36
CA PHE A 146 2.62 9.04 5.79
C PHE A 146 1.13 9.34 5.85
N TYR A 147 0.35 9.00 4.82
CA TYR A 147 -1.09 9.27 4.82
C TYR A 147 -1.83 8.49 5.92
N ALA A 148 -1.43 7.24 6.17
CA ALA A 148 -1.99 6.43 7.24
C ALA A 148 -1.62 6.98 8.63
N LEU A 149 -0.38 7.44 8.80
CA LEU A 149 0.08 8.13 10.02
C LEU A 149 -0.76 9.38 10.31
N ILE A 150 -0.89 10.27 9.32
CA ILE A 150 -1.67 11.51 9.47
C ILE A 150 -3.15 11.19 9.75
N ARG A 151 -3.73 10.22 9.02
CA ARG A 151 -5.10 9.78 9.24
C ARG A 151 -5.33 9.31 10.69
N HIS A 152 -4.41 8.50 11.23
CA HIS A 152 -4.48 8.02 12.60
C HIS A 152 -4.60 9.17 13.61
N TYR A 153 -3.70 10.15 13.55
CA TYR A 153 -3.70 11.28 14.47
C TYR A 153 -4.92 12.20 14.28
N LEU A 154 -5.40 12.33 13.04
CA LEU A 154 -6.62 13.09 12.75
C LEU A 154 -7.90 12.41 13.25
N GLU A 155 -7.94 11.09 13.32
CA GLU A 155 -9.13 10.32 13.73
C GLU A 155 -9.16 10.06 15.23
N LYS A 156 -8.03 9.66 15.80
CA LYS A 156 -7.93 9.35 17.23
C LYS A 156 -7.79 10.60 18.10
N ARG A 157 -7.45 11.76 17.51
CA ARG A 157 -7.18 13.03 18.21
C ARG A 157 -6.19 12.86 19.38
N GLN A 158 -5.29 11.90 19.25
CA GLN A 158 -4.31 11.53 20.27
C GLN A 158 -3.14 12.51 20.24
N SER A 159 -2.63 12.92 21.40
CA SER A 159 -1.43 13.75 21.44
C SER A 159 -0.18 12.92 21.11
N LEU A 160 0.77 13.52 20.38
CA LEU A 160 2.07 12.93 20.09
C LEU A 160 2.88 12.55 21.34
N HIS A 161 2.59 13.19 22.48
CA HIS A 161 3.30 12.95 23.73
C HIS A 161 2.69 11.79 24.55
N GLU A 162 1.40 11.52 24.38
CA GLU A 162 0.66 10.51 25.15
C GLU A 162 1.04 9.10 24.73
N SER A 163 1.06 8.82 23.43
CA SER A 163 1.27 7.48 22.89
C SER A 163 1.99 7.50 21.55
N PHE A 164 2.78 6.45 21.32
CA PHE A 164 3.44 6.22 20.04
C PHE A 164 2.68 5.24 19.14
N GLU A 165 1.40 4.97 19.42
CA GLU A 165 0.56 4.07 18.62
C GLU A 165 0.64 4.38 17.12
N GLY A 166 0.24 5.59 16.72
CA GLY A 166 0.22 6.00 15.32
C GLY A 166 1.58 5.89 14.65
N MET A 167 2.64 6.26 15.37
CA MET A 167 4.02 6.16 14.90
C MET A 167 4.43 4.69 14.70
N MET A 168 4.21 3.83 15.68
CA MET A 168 4.65 2.43 15.63
C MET A 168 3.83 1.59 14.65
N ARG A 169 2.54 1.90 14.48
CA ARG A 169 1.67 1.23 13.50
C ARG A 169 2.02 1.57 12.05
N ASN A 170 2.52 2.79 11.77
CA ASN A 170 2.73 3.28 10.41
C ASN A 170 4.19 3.46 10.00
N LEU A 171 5.09 3.72 10.95
CA LEU A 171 6.53 3.90 10.74
C LEU A 171 7.35 2.81 11.45
N GLY A 172 6.70 1.86 12.11
CA GLY A 172 7.38 0.72 12.73
C GLY A 172 7.73 -0.38 11.73
N GLY A 173 7.89 -1.60 12.25
CA GLY A 173 8.09 -2.81 11.44
C GLY A 173 9.55 -3.09 11.05
N TYR A 174 10.29 -2.11 10.54
CA TYR A 174 11.67 -2.35 10.08
C TYR A 174 12.69 -2.42 11.23
N LYS A 175 13.29 -3.58 11.46
CA LYS A 175 14.19 -3.84 12.61
C LYS A 175 15.67 -3.47 12.40
N GLY A 176 16.04 -2.89 11.26
CA GLY A 176 17.42 -2.51 11.00
C GLY A 176 17.95 -1.47 12.00
N LYS A 177 19.15 -1.70 12.53
CA LYS A 177 19.75 -0.89 13.60
C LYS A 177 19.81 0.60 13.28
N GLU A 178 20.22 0.97 12.06
CA GLU A 178 20.33 2.38 11.63
C GLU A 178 18.97 3.09 11.65
N TYR A 179 17.93 2.40 11.19
CA TYR A 179 16.56 2.91 11.17
C TYR A 179 15.99 3.04 12.58
N GLN A 180 16.14 1.99 13.41
CA GLN A 180 15.65 1.99 14.79
C GLN A 180 16.33 3.07 15.64
N SER A 181 17.64 3.25 15.50
CA SER A 181 18.38 4.35 16.15
C SER A 181 17.88 5.71 15.68
N SER A 182 17.63 5.87 14.38
CA SER A 182 17.12 7.13 13.82
C SER A 182 15.70 7.45 14.32
N LEU A 183 14.81 6.45 14.33
CA LEU A 183 13.45 6.57 14.87
C LEU A 183 13.48 6.95 16.36
N THR A 184 14.27 6.24 17.16
CA THR A 184 14.42 6.50 18.60
C THR A 184 14.93 7.94 18.83
N ASN A 185 15.97 8.37 18.11
CA ASN A 185 16.53 9.72 18.24
C ASN A 185 15.52 10.82 17.84
N ILE A 186 14.71 10.57 16.80
CA ILE A 186 13.69 11.51 16.35
C ILE A 186 12.56 11.62 17.38
N LEU A 187 12.07 10.49 17.89
CA LEU A 187 11.03 10.45 18.92
C LEU A 187 11.52 11.05 20.24
N GLN A 188 12.79 10.87 20.58
CA GLN A 188 13.41 11.53 21.74
C GLN A 188 13.38 13.05 21.62
N LYS A 189 13.84 13.60 20.48
CA LYS A 189 13.84 15.04 20.23
C LYS A 189 12.43 15.63 20.20
N MET A 190 11.47 14.87 19.67
CA MET A 190 10.07 15.27 19.61
C MET A 190 9.42 15.32 21.00
N SER A 191 9.64 14.28 21.79
CA SER A 191 8.94 14.10 23.07
C SER A 191 9.63 14.77 24.26
N GLY A 192 10.92 15.10 24.14
CA GLY A 192 11.74 15.61 25.24
C GLY A 192 12.05 14.55 26.31
N LEU A 193 11.70 13.29 26.06
CA LEU A 193 11.89 12.18 26.99
C LEU A 193 13.33 11.65 26.97
N ARG A 194 13.72 10.93 28.02
CA ARG A 194 14.97 10.15 28.01
C ARG A 194 14.84 8.96 27.06
N ILE A 195 15.96 8.47 26.54
CA ILE A 195 15.99 7.36 25.57
C ILE A 195 15.29 6.12 26.15
N GLU A 196 15.48 5.82 27.43
CA GLU A 196 14.86 4.66 28.09
C GLU A 196 13.33 4.76 28.05
N GLN A 197 12.78 5.93 28.33
CA GLN A 197 11.33 6.18 28.32
C GLN A 197 10.75 6.12 26.89
N VAL A 198 11.52 6.58 25.89
CA VAL A 198 11.14 6.45 24.48
C VAL A 198 11.05 4.98 24.10
N LEU A 199 12.06 4.18 24.47
CA LEU A 199 12.09 2.75 24.19
C LEU A 199 10.97 2.00 24.91
N GLU A 200 10.65 2.34 26.16
CA GLU A 200 9.50 1.78 26.88
C GLU A 200 8.17 2.05 26.15
N LYS A 201 7.95 3.30 25.71
CA LYS A 201 6.76 3.67 24.91
C LYS A 201 6.72 2.96 23.55
N MET A 202 7.86 2.82 22.88
CA MET A 202 7.96 2.08 21.63
C MET A 202 7.66 0.58 21.84
N ASN A 203 8.18 -0.01 22.92
CA ASN A 203 7.97 -1.42 23.26
C ASN A 203 6.53 -1.73 23.70
N THR A 204 5.85 -0.76 24.30
CA THR A 204 4.41 -0.84 24.59
C THR A 204 3.61 -1.09 23.29
N TRP A 205 4.08 -0.52 22.18
CA TRP A 205 3.55 -0.73 20.83
C TRP A 205 4.43 -1.67 20.01
N GLY A 206 4.75 -2.83 20.60
CA GLY A 206 5.41 -3.94 19.92
C GLY A 206 4.59 -4.52 18.76
N ALA A 207 5.17 -5.47 18.02
CA ALA A 207 4.56 -6.04 16.82
C ALA A 207 3.16 -6.62 17.07
N LEU A 208 3.00 -7.45 18.11
CA LEU A 208 1.72 -8.07 18.45
C LEU A 208 0.63 -7.03 18.75
N GLN A 209 0.96 -6.00 19.52
CA GLN A 209 0.02 -4.93 19.86
C GLN A 209 -0.37 -4.10 18.64
N CYS A 210 0.59 -3.80 17.76
CA CYS A 210 0.30 -3.11 16.50
C CYS A 210 -0.60 -3.95 15.57
N ILE A 211 -0.37 -5.26 15.47
CA ILE A 211 -1.21 -6.17 14.67
C ILE A 211 -2.62 -6.20 15.23
N LYS A 212 -2.78 -6.39 16.54
CA LYS A 212 -4.08 -6.38 17.21
C LYS A 212 -4.82 -5.06 16.99
N ALA A 213 -4.12 -3.93 17.07
CA ALA A 213 -4.73 -2.63 16.83
C ALA A 213 -5.12 -2.41 15.35
N ASN A 214 -4.32 -2.91 14.41
CA ASN A 214 -4.62 -2.84 12.98
C ASN A 214 -5.84 -3.69 12.61
N LEU A 215 -5.96 -4.91 13.14
CA LEU A 215 -7.10 -5.79 12.86
C LEU A 215 -8.43 -5.23 13.41
N ASN A 216 -8.38 -4.43 14.47
CA ASN A 216 -9.55 -3.76 15.05
C ASN A 216 -9.87 -2.40 14.39
N ASP A 217 -9.10 -1.97 13.40
CA ASP A 217 -9.23 -0.68 12.76
C ASP A 217 -9.62 -0.85 11.29
N ILE A 218 -10.91 -0.67 11.01
CA ILE A 218 -11.54 -0.81 9.68
C ILE A 218 -10.90 0.13 8.63
N ARG A 219 -10.30 1.24 9.07
CA ARG A 219 -9.68 2.23 8.17
C ARG A 219 -8.17 2.01 8.01
N CYS A 220 -7.60 1.01 8.69
CA CYS A 220 -6.20 0.65 8.57
C CYS A 220 -5.93 -0.08 7.26
N ARG A 221 -4.66 -0.05 6.84
CA ARG A 221 -4.18 -0.85 5.71
C ARG A 221 -4.09 -2.32 6.10
N HIS A 222 -4.15 -3.19 5.10
CA HIS A 222 -3.88 -4.60 5.30
C HIS A 222 -2.47 -4.82 5.88
N CYS A 223 -2.32 -5.83 6.75
CA CYS A 223 -1.06 -6.10 7.43
C CYS A 223 -0.13 -6.96 6.57
N LEU A 224 1.11 -6.50 6.39
CA LEU A 224 2.21 -7.34 5.92
C LEU A 224 3.01 -7.82 7.13
N LEU A 225 2.97 -9.12 7.39
CA LEU A 225 3.73 -9.73 8.48
C LEU A 225 5.09 -10.21 7.97
N ILE A 226 6.14 -9.59 8.49
CA ILE A 226 7.52 -9.99 8.22
C ILE A 226 7.99 -10.85 9.38
N CYS A 227 8.25 -12.12 9.10
CA CYS A 227 8.70 -13.09 10.08
C CYS A 227 10.11 -13.57 9.75
N GLU A 228 10.94 -13.77 10.76
CA GLU A 228 12.27 -14.39 10.59
C GLU A 228 12.16 -15.87 10.22
N LYS A 229 11.13 -16.56 10.75
CA LYS A 229 10.84 -17.97 10.47
C LYS A 229 9.45 -18.13 9.87
N GLN A 230 9.29 -19.14 9.03
CA GLN A 230 8.05 -19.42 8.31
C GLN A 230 6.83 -19.67 9.22
N HIS A 231 7.03 -20.23 10.41
CA HIS A 231 5.95 -20.57 11.34
C HIS A 231 5.69 -19.51 12.42
N SER A 232 6.44 -18.41 12.45
CA SER A 232 6.30 -17.39 13.51
C SER A 232 4.93 -16.71 13.54
N TRP A 233 4.15 -16.79 12.46
CA TRP A 233 2.77 -16.29 12.45
C TRP A 233 1.86 -17.05 13.43
N GLN A 234 2.20 -18.28 13.82
CA GLN A 234 1.43 -19.07 14.80
C GLN A 234 1.35 -18.39 16.17
N LEU A 235 2.31 -17.51 16.50
CA LEU A 235 2.25 -16.68 17.70
C LEU A 235 0.96 -15.83 17.76
N LEU A 236 0.36 -15.49 16.62
CA LEU A 236 -0.91 -14.77 16.58
C LEU A 236 -2.09 -15.62 17.05
N LEU A 237 -2.00 -16.95 16.95
CA LEU A 237 -2.97 -17.88 17.51
C LEU A 237 -2.75 -18.00 19.02
N ASP A 238 -1.51 -18.18 19.46
CA ASP A 238 -1.16 -18.33 20.89
C ASP A 238 -1.56 -17.10 21.72
N HIS A 239 -1.54 -15.92 21.10
CA HIS A 239 -1.95 -14.65 21.70
C HIS A 239 -3.41 -14.26 21.45
N ASP A 240 -4.22 -15.15 20.86
CA ASP A 240 -5.65 -14.91 20.56
C ASP A 240 -5.89 -13.62 19.75
N ILE A 241 -4.96 -13.32 18.83
CA ILE A 241 -5.08 -12.20 17.89
C ILE A 241 -5.83 -12.65 16.64
N LEU A 242 -5.68 -13.91 16.26
CA LEU A 242 -6.36 -14.55 15.14
C LEU A 242 -7.20 -15.73 15.64
N PRO A 243 -8.42 -15.50 16.16
CA PRO A 243 -9.27 -16.57 16.64
C PRO A 243 -9.68 -17.49 15.47
N TYR A 244 -9.47 -18.80 15.64
CA TYR A 244 -9.72 -19.80 14.59
C TYR A 244 -11.16 -19.78 14.04
N SER A 245 -12.14 -19.33 14.83
CA SER A 245 -13.54 -19.24 14.41
C SER A 245 -13.77 -18.22 13.30
N ASP A 246 -12.97 -17.16 13.20
CA ASP A 246 -13.24 -16.01 12.34
C ASP A 246 -12.14 -15.75 11.29
N VAL A 247 -11.13 -16.63 11.25
CA VAL A 247 -9.98 -16.49 10.36
C VAL A 247 -9.93 -17.64 9.36
N VAL A 248 -9.74 -17.29 8.08
CA VAL A 248 -9.52 -18.24 7.00
C VAL A 248 -8.04 -18.21 6.59
N PHE A 249 -7.38 -19.36 6.71
CA PHE A 249 -5.98 -19.51 6.33
C PHE A 249 -5.89 -20.06 4.90
N LEU A 250 -5.27 -19.28 4.01
CA LEU A 250 -5.00 -19.68 2.63
C LEU A 250 -3.50 -19.84 2.43
N PHE A 251 -3.08 -21.10 2.36
CA PHE A 251 -1.71 -21.51 2.06
C PHE A 251 -1.63 -22.04 0.63
N GLU A 252 -0.55 -21.73 -0.08
CA GLU A 252 -0.24 -22.43 -1.34
C GLU A 252 -0.03 -23.92 -1.06
N SER A 253 -0.95 -24.76 -1.56
CA SER A 253 -0.84 -26.21 -1.42
C SER A 253 0.35 -26.74 -2.21
N GLN A 254 1.13 -27.61 -1.57
CA GLN A 254 2.22 -28.36 -2.21
C GLN A 254 1.87 -29.84 -2.40
N PHE A 255 0.62 -30.23 -2.16
CA PHE A 255 0.18 -31.60 -2.37
C PHE A 255 0.03 -31.89 -3.87
N PRO A 256 0.57 -33.01 -4.39
CA PRO A 256 0.55 -33.31 -5.82
C PRO A 256 -0.84 -33.30 -6.47
N ALA A 257 -1.87 -33.73 -5.75
CA ALA A 257 -3.26 -33.73 -6.23
C ALA A 257 -3.82 -32.30 -6.39
N ASP A 258 -3.44 -31.40 -5.48
CA ASP A 258 -3.94 -30.02 -5.48
C ASP A 258 -3.28 -29.17 -6.55
N LEU A 259 -2.05 -29.50 -6.97
CA LEU A 259 -1.38 -28.81 -8.08
C LEU A 259 -2.13 -28.98 -9.42
N ILE A 260 -2.93 -30.04 -9.54
CA ILE A 260 -3.73 -30.34 -10.73
C ILE A 260 -5.16 -29.82 -10.56
N ALA A 261 -5.71 -29.90 -9.34
CA ALA A 261 -7.12 -29.62 -9.07
C ALA A 261 -7.41 -28.19 -8.57
N THR A 262 -6.53 -27.61 -7.76
CA THR A 262 -6.74 -26.28 -7.16
C THR A 262 -6.20 -25.22 -8.09
N THR A 263 -7.09 -24.35 -8.56
CA THR A 263 -6.74 -23.24 -9.43
C THR A 263 -6.55 -21.96 -8.63
N ASN A 264 -5.83 -20.99 -9.19
CA ASN A 264 -5.76 -19.63 -8.64
C ASN A 264 -7.15 -19.01 -8.42
N TYR A 265 -8.13 -19.43 -9.21
CA TYR A 265 -9.53 -19.00 -9.11
C TYR A 265 -10.19 -19.44 -7.81
N ASP A 266 -9.87 -20.63 -7.29
CA ASP A 266 -10.43 -21.13 -6.02
C ASP A 266 -9.94 -20.30 -4.82
N TYR A 267 -8.66 -19.90 -4.83
CA TYR A 267 -8.13 -19.00 -3.82
C TYR A 267 -8.78 -17.62 -3.91
N LEU A 268 -8.96 -17.08 -5.12
CA LEU A 268 -9.62 -15.79 -5.33
C LEU A 268 -11.07 -15.80 -4.82
N HIS A 269 -11.84 -16.85 -5.14
CA HIS A 269 -13.20 -17.00 -4.63
C HIS A 269 -13.27 -17.06 -3.12
N LYS A 270 -12.33 -17.76 -2.47
CA LYS A 270 -12.27 -17.76 -1.00
C LYS A 270 -11.99 -16.38 -0.44
N VAL A 271 -11.12 -15.60 -1.07
CA VAL A 271 -10.87 -14.20 -0.68
C VAL A 271 -12.13 -13.35 -0.85
N ILE A 272 -12.82 -13.44 -2.00
CA ILE A 272 -14.07 -12.71 -2.26
C ILE A 272 -15.12 -13.06 -1.21
N ASN A 273 -15.36 -14.35 -0.94
CA ASN A 273 -16.31 -14.78 0.09
C ASN A 273 -15.92 -14.27 1.49
N CYS A 274 -14.63 -14.21 1.83
CA CYS A 274 -14.18 -13.64 3.10
C CYS A 274 -14.46 -12.13 3.16
N MET A 275 -14.26 -11.41 2.06
CA MET A 275 -14.57 -9.98 1.97
C MET A 275 -16.07 -9.72 2.14
N GLU A 276 -16.93 -10.49 1.48
CA GLU A 276 -18.39 -10.38 1.60
C GLU A 276 -18.91 -10.71 3.00
N THR A 277 -18.30 -11.70 3.66
CA THR A 277 -18.70 -12.16 5.01
C THR A 277 -18.00 -11.42 6.15
N GLY A 278 -17.05 -10.53 5.85
CA GLY A 278 -16.29 -9.78 6.85
C GLY A 278 -15.30 -10.64 7.65
N ARG A 279 -14.84 -11.77 7.12
CA ARG A 279 -13.89 -12.67 7.79
C ARG A 279 -12.44 -12.28 7.50
N THR A 280 -11.57 -12.46 8.49
CA THR A 280 -10.15 -12.19 8.33
C THR A 280 -9.51 -13.29 7.49
N VAL A 281 -8.69 -12.91 6.50
CA VAL A 281 -7.95 -13.87 5.67
C VAL A 281 -6.45 -13.73 5.89
N VAL A 282 -5.78 -14.87 6.09
CA VAL A 282 -4.31 -14.95 6.14
C VAL A 282 -3.83 -15.57 4.84
N LEU A 283 -3.09 -14.77 4.05
CA LEU A 283 -2.50 -15.20 2.80
C LEU A 283 -1.02 -15.54 3.02
N PHE A 284 -0.62 -16.77 2.69
CA PHE A 284 0.76 -17.18 2.83
C PHE A 284 1.25 -17.91 1.57
N ASN A 285 2.34 -17.38 1.01
CA ASN A 285 3.00 -17.87 -0.20
C ASN A 285 2.11 -17.93 -1.46
N LEU A 286 1.07 -17.10 -1.55
CA LEU A 286 0.15 -17.06 -2.70
C LEU A 286 0.55 -15.99 -3.74
N LYS A 287 1.75 -16.12 -4.33
CA LYS A 287 2.26 -15.15 -5.31
C LYS A 287 1.38 -15.04 -6.55
N ALA A 288 0.78 -16.16 -6.97
CA ALA A 288 0.04 -16.26 -8.21
C ALA A 288 -1.24 -15.41 -8.26
N ILE A 289 -1.85 -15.10 -7.10
CA ILE A 289 -3.06 -14.27 -7.02
C ILE A 289 -2.76 -12.81 -6.67
N HIS A 290 -1.50 -12.46 -6.37
CA HIS A 290 -1.14 -11.13 -5.89
C HIS A 290 -1.52 -10.02 -6.88
N GLU A 291 -1.30 -10.25 -8.18
CA GLU A 291 -1.69 -9.31 -9.23
C GLU A 291 -3.20 -9.05 -9.24
N CYS A 292 -4.01 -10.09 -9.01
CA CYS A 292 -5.47 -9.98 -8.95
C CYS A 292 -5.97 -9.21 -7.71
N LEU A 293 -5.19 -9.19 -6.64
CA LEU A 293 -5.55 -8.52 -5.39
C LEU A 293 -5.05 -7.07 -5.31
N TYR A 294 -4.36 -6.57 -6.35
CA TYR A 294 -3.69 -5.27 -6.32
C TYR A 294 -4.63 -4.11 -5.96
N ASP A 295 -5.79 -4.01 -6.64
CA ASP A 295 -6.75 -2.93 -6.39
C ASP A 295 -7.40 -3.02 -5.01
N MET A 296 -7.70 -4.25 -4.55
CA MET A 296 -8.21 -4.49 -3.20
C MET A 296 -7.20 -4.04 -2.15
N LEU A 297 -5.92 -4.42 -2.29
CA LEU A 297 -4.86 -4.02 -1.37
C LEU A 297 -4.57 -2.50 -1.41
N ASN A 298 -4.88 -1.84 -2.53
CA ASN A 298 -4.81 -0.39 -2.67
C ASN A 298 -5.96 0.36 -1.98
N GLN A 299 -6.99 -0.35 -1.51
CA GLN A 299 -8.16 0.22 -0.80
C GLN A 299 -8.86 1.34 -1.57
N ARG A 300 -8.97 1.19 -2.89
CA ARG A 300 -9.67 2.14 -3.78
C ARG A 300 -11.12 1.72 -4.02
N TYR A 301 -11.91 1.67 -2.95
CA TYR A 301 -13.31 1.28 -3.02
C TYR A 301 -14.20 2.41 -3.53
N GLN A 302 -15.21 2.05 -4.30
CA GLN A 302 -16.34 2.91 -4.64
C GLN A 302 -17.50 2.61 -3.68
N ILE A 303 -18.46 3.55 -3.60
CA ILE A 303 -19.65 3.39 -2.77
C ILE A 303 -20.86 3.48 -3.69
N ASP A 304 -21.70 2.46 -3.70
CA ASP A 304 -23.04 2.51 -4.26
C ASP A 304 -24.11 2.40 -3.16
N ARG A 305 -25.35 2.16 -3.56
CA ARG A 305 -26.47 1.99 -2.63
C ARG A 305 -26.42 0.68 -1.83
N GLN A 306 -25.58 -0.29 -2.24
CA GLN A 306 -25.49 -1.63 -1.64
C GLN A 306 -24.25 -1.78 -0.73
N GLY A 307 -23.23 -0.93 -0.89
CA GLY A 307 -22.11 -0.85 0.04
C GLY A 307 -20.82 -0.37 -0.62
N TYR A 308 -19.70 -0.81 -0.04
CA TYR A 308 -18.38 -0.65 -0.65
C TYR A 308 -18.14 -1.77 -1.66
N TYR A 309 -17.69 -1.43 -2.86
CA TYR A 309 -17.22 -2.39 -3.86
C TYR A 309 -15.90 -1.93 -4.48
#